data_AF-A0A4U9W5L4-F1
#
_entry.id   AF-A0A4U9W5L4-F1
#
_cell.length_a   1.000
_cell.length_b   1.000
_cell.length_c   1.000
_cell.angle_alpha   90.00
_cell.angle_beta   90.00
_cell.angle_gamma   90.00
#
_symmetry.space_group_name_H-M   'P 1'
#
loop_
_entity.id
_entity.type
_entity.pdbx_description
1 polymer ?
#
loop_
_entity_poly.entity_id
_entity_poly.type
_entity_poly.pdbx_seq_one_letter_code
_entity_poly.pdbx_strand_id
1 'polypeptide(L)'
;MRGFHHRELGVVGALMYYQDTYAEVAKQSGITIKPEAFDLLYRLKRDRRMVLMSDCMGYVDFPKAMSFTITCAKRPSYQTGQLEIHLRRWRYAPRLPL
;
A
#
# COMPACT_ATOMS: atom_id res chain seq x y z
N MET A 1 -12.44 -2.60 -5.68
CA MET A 1 -13.22 -1.33 -5.60
C MET A 1 -13.93 -1.10 -6.93
N ARG A 2 -15.11 -0.50 -6.93
CA ARG A 2 -15.76 -0.09 -8.19
C ARG A 2 -15.00 1.10 -8.77
N GLY A 3 -14.76 1.07 -10.09
CA GLY A 3 -14.10 2.15 -10.81
C GLY A 3 -14.96 3.39 -10.89
N PHE A 4 -14.37 4.49 -11.36
CA PHE A 4 -15.10 5.72 -11.64
C PHE A 4 -15.95 5.55 -12.90
N HIS A 5 -17.27 5.75 -12.77
CA HIS A 5 -18.19 5.82 -13.90
C HIS A 5 -19.04 7.08 -13.80
N HIS A 6 -19.35 7.72 -14.92
CA HIS A 6 -20.08 9.01 -14.93
C HIS A 6 -21.47 8.95 -14.27
N ARG A 7 -22.11 7.76 -14.21
CA ARG A 7 -23.38 7.52 -13.48
C ARG A 7 -23.20 6.99 -12.06
N GLU A 8 -22.03 6.45 -11.74
CA GLU A 8 -21.71 5.89 -10.43
C GLU A 8 -20.25 6.21 -10.12
N LEU A 9 -20.05 7.26 -9.33
CA LEU A 9 -18.73 7.82 -9.04
C LEU A 9 -17.79 6.80 -8.38
N GLY A 10 -18.34 5.83 -7.64
CA GLY A 10 -17.56 4.86 -6.89
C GLY A 10 -16.66 5.51 -5.83
N VAL A 11 -15.67 4.77 -5.35
CA VAL A 11 -14.75 5.26 -4.30
C VAL A 11 -13.84 6.37 -4.83
N VAL A 12 -13.33 6.21 -6.05
CA VAL A 12 -12.43 7.19 -6.67
C VAL A 12 -13.14 8.50 -6.97
N GLY A 13 -14.37 8.45 -7.49
CA GLY A 13 -15.14 9.65 -7.77
C GLY A 13 -15.61 10.36 -6.50
N ALA A 14 -15.98 9.61 -5.45
CA ALA A 14 -16.25 10.21 -4.14
C ALA A 14 -15.00 10.90 -3.58
N LEU A 15 -13.83 10.26 -3.66
CA LEU A 15 -12.56 10.86 -3.29
C LEU A 15 -12.32 12.16 -4.06
N MET A 16 -12.56 12.18 -5.38
CA MET A 16 -12.39 13.38 -6.21
C MET A 16 -13.42 14.49 -5.92
N TYR A 17 -14.65 14.13 -5.58
CA TYR A 17 -15.76 15.06 -5.39
C TYR A 17 -15.67 15.82 -4.05
N TYR A 18 -15.39 15.13 -2.95
CA TYR A 18 -15.36 15.74 -1.61
C TYR A 18 -14.02 16.42 -1.33
N GLN A 19 -13.97 17.75 -1.30
CA GLN A 19 -12.72 18.50 -1.17
C GLN A 19 -12.02 18.33 0.19
N ASP A 20 -12.76 18.03 1.25
CA ASP A 20 -12.19 17.88 2.60
C ASP A 20 -11.58 16.52 2.89
N THR A 21 -11.70 15.57 1.95
CA THR A 21 -11.11 14.24 2.10
C THR A 21 -9.66 14.24 1.64
N TYR A 22 -8.77 13.68 2.45
CA TYR A 22 -7.38 13.46 2.04
C TYR A 22 -7.28 12.30 1.05
N ALA A 23 -6.44 12.46 0.03
CA ALA A 23 -6.13 11.43 -0.94
C ALA A 23 -4.69 10.93 -0.74
N GLU A 24 -4.55 9.66 -0.35
CA GLU A 24 -3.25 8.99 -0.33
C GLU A 24 -2.91 8.47 -1.73
N VAL A 25 -1.69 8.75 -2.18
CA VAL A 25 -1.23 8.36 -3.51
C VAL A 25 0.16 7.72 -3.44
N ALA A 26 0.21 6.46 -3.87
CA ALA A 26 1.46 5.73 -4.06
C ALA A 26 2.04 6.00 -5.44
N LYS A 27 3.02 6.91 -5.53
CA LYS A 27 3.65 7.34 -6.79
C LYS A 27 5.15 7.02 -6.83
N GLN A 28 5.54 5.82 -6.44
CA GLN A 28 6.97 5.49 -6.35
C GLN A 28 7.63 5.18 -7.70
N SER A 29 6.92 4.49 -8.59
CA SER A 29 7.52 3.93 -9.81
C SER A 29 6.76 4.29 -11.10
N GLY A 30 5.68 5.07 -11.00
CA GLY A 30 4.77 5.33 -12.13
C GLY A 30 3.98 4.10 -12.59
N ILE A 31 4.14 2.95 -11.92
CA ILE A 31 3.45 1.69 -12.20
C ILE A 31 2.06 1.67 -11.54
N THR A 32 1.97 2.15 -10.29
CA THR A 32 0.74 2.13 -9.49
C THR A 32 -0.31 3.11 -10.00
N ILE A 33 0.12 4.28 -10.47
CA ILE A 33 -0.75 5.30 -11.03
C ILE A 33 -0.09 5.94 -12.25
N LYS A 34 -0.86 6.05 -13.34
CA LYS A 34 -0.42 6.78 -14.54
C LYS A 34 -0.19 8.26 -14.21
N PRO A 35 0.85 8.90 -14.77
CA PRO A 35 1.12 10.33 -14.52
C PRO A 35 -0.09 11.23 -14.80
N GLU A 36 -0.89 10.92 -15.83
CA GLU A 36 -2.08 11.69 -16.22
C GLU A 36 -3.20 11.59 -15.18
N ALA A 37 -3.39 10.41 -14.57
CA ALA A 37 -4.36 10.23 -13.49
C ALA A 37 -3.93 10.98 -12.22
N PHE A 38 -2.62 11.02 -11.95
CA PHE A 38 -2.07 11.82 -10.86
C PHE A 38 -2.25 13.32 -11.09
N ASP A 39 -1.97 13.81 -12.30
CA ASP A 39 -2.16 15.23 -12.65
C ASP A 39 -3.62 15.65 -12.47
N LEU A 40 -4.56 14.84 -12.94
CA LEU A 40 -5.99 15.07 -12.74
C LEU A 40 -6.35 15.19 -11.26
N LEU A 41 -5.91 14.22 -10.45
CA LEU A 41 -6.18 14.19 -9.01
C LEU A 41 -5.55 15.40 -8.30
N TYR A 42 -4.32 15.78 -8.68
CA TYR A 42 -3.62 16.93 -8.13
C TYR A 42 -4.32 18.26 -8.43
N ARG A 43 -4.85 18.42 -9.66
CA ARG A 43 -5.61 19.60 -10.05
C ARG A 43 -6.92 19.75 -9.28
N LEU A 44 -7.54 18.63 -8.90
CA LEU A 44 -8.77 18.61 -8.12
C LEU A 44 -8.51 18.85 -6.62
N LYS A 45 -7.53 18.15 -6.02
CA LYS A 45 -7.29 18.17 -4.56
C LYS A 45 -6.32 19.22 -4.08
N ARG A 46 -5.42 19.67 -4.96
CA ARG A 46 -4.31 20.58 -4.63
C ARG A 46 -3.35 19.99 -3.59
N ASP A 47 -2.34 20.77 -3.24
CA ASP A 47 -1.23 20.43 -2.37
C ASP A 47 -1.67 20.03 -0.95
N ARG A 48 -2.65 20.73 -0.36
CA ARG A 48 -3.01 20.54 1.05
C ARG A 48 -3.83 19.29 1.36
N ARG A 49 -4.35 18.60 0.34
CA ARG A 49 -5.22 17.42 0.50
C ARG A 49 -4.66 16.15 -0.15
N MET A 50 -3.38 16.17 -0.50
CA MET A 50 -2.66 15.05 -1.11
C MET A 50 -1.58 14.54 -0.17
N VAL A 51 -1.57 13.23 0.07
CA VAL A 51 -0.55 12.55 0.88
C VAL A 51 0.20 11.58 -0.02
N LEU A 52 1.49 11.81 -0.20
CA LEU A 52 2.33 10.89 -0.96
C LEU A 52 2.81 9.78 -0.04
N MET A 53 2.55 8.53 -0.42
CA MET A 53 3.10 7.36 0.28
C MET A 53 3.94 6.49 -0.66
N SER A 54 4.74 5.62 -0.08
CA SER A 54 5.51 4.64 -0.84
C SER A 54 4.67 3.40 -1.18
N ASP A 55 3.79 2.94 -0.29
CA ASP A 55 3.12 1.62 -0.41
C ASP A 55 4.15 0.50 -0.68
N CYS A 56 5.29 0.63 0.00
CA CYS A 56 6.38 -0.34 -0.06
C CYS A 56 6.09 -1.54 0.83
N MET A 57 6.40 -2.72 0.30
CA MET A 57 6.77 -3.85 1.16
C MET A 57 8.25 -3.75 1.53
N GLY A 58 8.68 -4.46 2.57
CA GLY A 58 10.08 -4.56 2.99
C GLY A 58 11.01 -5.27 2.01
N TYR A 59 10.69 -5.26 0.70
CA TYR A 59 11.41 -5.94 -0.38
C TYR A 59 11.96 -4.98 -1.44
N VAL A 60 11.78 -3.67 -1.29
CA VAL A 60 12.04 -2.66 -2.35
C VAL A 60 13.49 -2.65 -2.82
N ASP A 61 14.43 -2.83 -1.90
CA ASP A 61 15.88 -2.78 -2.19
C ASP A 61 16.50 -4.17 -2.38
N PHE A 62 15.69 -5.22 -2.54
CA PHE A 62 16.21 -6.57 -2.67
C PHE A 62 16.60 -6.92 -4.12
N PRO A 63 17.64 -7.75 -4.31
CA PRO A 63 18.05 -8.22 -5.62
C PRO A 63 16.93 -8.95 -6.38
N LYS A 64 16.83 -8.69 -7.69
CA LYS A 64 15.91 -9.35 -8.65
C LYS A 64 16.28 -10.82 -8.90
N ALA A 65 16.28 -11.67 -7.86
CA ALA A 65 16.41 -13.13 -7.95
C ALA A 65 16.11 -13.83 -6.62
N MET A 66 15.73 -13.09 -5.58
CA MET A 66 15.61 -13.64 -4.24
C MET A 66 14.19 -14.15 -3.98
N SER A 67 14.07 -15.42 -3.60
CA SER A 67 12.80 -16.02 -3.20
C SER A 67 12.57 -15.82 -1.70
N PHE A 68 11.47 -15.15 -1.33
CA PHE A 68 11.02 -15.05 0.06
C PHE A 68 9.84 -15.97 0.30
N THR A 69 9.81 -16.59 1.48
CA THR A 69 8.64 -17.32 1.95
C THR A 69 8.07 -16.56 3.14
N ILE A 70 6.89 -15.95 2.95
CA ILE A 70 6.15 -15.31 4.03
C ILE A 70 5.40 -16.40 4.78
N THR A 71 5.97 -16.88 5.88
CA THR A 71 5.28 -17.82 6.78
C THR A 71 4.37 -17.03 7.70
N CYS A 72 3.08 -16.99 7.39
CA CYS A 72 2.08 -16.49 8.32
C CYS A 72 1.93 -17.52 9.46
N ALA A 73 2.60 -17.26 10.59
CA ALA A 73 2.42 -18.08 11.77
C ALA A 73 1.03 -17.82 12.38
N LYS A 74 0.03 -18.61 11.98
CA LYS A 74 -1.21 -18.75 12.75
C LYS A 74 -0.89 -19.42 14.08
N ARG A 75 -0.56 -18.63 15.11
CA ARG A 75 -0.79 -19.04 16.50
C ARG A 75 -1.42 -17.88 17.24
N PRO A 76 -2.75 -17.84 17.37
CA PRO A 76 -3.35 -16.98 18.37
C PRO A 76 -3.11 -17.65 19.73
N SER A 77 -2.12 -17.20 20.49
CA SER A 77 -2.11 -17.45 21.93
C SER A 77 -2.93 -16.35 22.59
N TYR A 78 -4.22 -16.62 22.83
CA TYR A 78 -5.04 -15.79 23.70
C TYR A 78 -4.58 -16.01 25.13
N GLN A 79 -3.76 -15.11 25.67
CA GLN A 79 -3.67 -14.92 27.12
C GLN A 79 -4.22 -13.52 27.41
N THR A 80 -5.40 -13.51 28.03
CA THR A 80 -5.91 -12.41 28.86
C THR A 80 -5.81 -11.00 28.26
N GLY A 81 -6.58 -10.73 27.20
CA GLY A 81 -7.02 -9.37 26.87
C GLY A 81 -6.01 -8.39 26.26
N GLN A 82 -4.79 -8.82 25.93
CA GLN A 82 -3.83 -8.01 25.17
C GLN A 82 -3.38 -8.74 23.89
N LEU A 83 -3.54 -8.08 22.74
CA LEU A 83 -3.03 -8.58 21.47
C LEU A 83 -1.51 -8.30 21.41
N GLU A 84 -0.70 -9.26 21.84
CA GLU A 84 0.74 -9.19 21.58
C GLU A 84 1.05 -9.60 20.13
N ILE A 85 1.38 -8.63 19.29
CA ILE A 85 1.96 -8.89 17.97
C ILE A 85 3.45 -9.16 18.19
N HIS A 86 3.81 -10.44 18.33
CA HIS A 86 5.20 -10.87 18.40
C HIS A 86 5.84 -10.72 17.00
N LEU A 87 6.43 -9.56 16.72
CA LEU A 87 7.26 -9.35 15.53
C LEU A 87 8.54 -10.19 15.67
N ARG A 88 8.52 -11.42 15.14
CA ARG A 88 9.74 -12.23 15.05
C ARG A 88 10.73 -11.52 14.14
N ARG A 89 11.89 -11.16 14.72
CA ARG A 89 13.06 -10.61 14.03
C ARG A 89 13.35 -11.42 12.75
N TRP A 90 13.38 -10.72 11.62
CA TRP A 90 13.76 -11.26 10.32
C TRP A 90 15.14 -11.92 10.42
N ARG A 91 15.21 -13.24 10.20
CA ARG A 91 16.47 -13.94 9.97
C ARG A 91 16.57 -14.27 8.49
N TYR A 92 17.49 -13.61 7.81
CA TYR A 92 17.95 -14.00 6.49
C TYR A 92 18.58 -15.40 6.61
N ALA A 93 17.99 -16.40 5.94
CA ALA A 93 18.55 -17.74 5.83
C ALA A 93 18.86 -17.98 4.35
N PRO A 94 20.11 -17.81 3.89
CA PRO A 94 20.46 -18.17 2.53
C PRO A 94 20.23 -19.67 2.37
N ARG A 95 19.43 -20.09 1.38
CA ARG A 95 19.40 -21.50 0.96
C ARG A 95 20.78 -21.81 0.39
N LEU A 96 21.60 -22.52 1.17
CA LEU A 96 22.73 -23.24 0.60
C LEU A 96 22.17 -24.32 -0.33
N PRO A 97 22.68 -24.44 -1.58
CA PRO A 97 22.31 -25.55 -2.44
C PRO A 97 22.80 -26.85 -1.79
N LEU A 98 21.89 -27.83 -1.65
CA LEU A 98 22.24 -29.24 -1.44
C LEU A 98 22.33 -29.92 -2.80
#